data_AF-A0A3D1CXZ1-F1
#
_entry.id   AF-A0A3D1CXZ1-F1
#
_cell.length_a   1.000
_cell.length_b   1.000
_cell.length_c   1.000
_cell.angle_alpha   90.00
_cell.angle_beta   90.00
_cell.angle_gamma   90.00
#
_symmetry.space_group_name_H-M   'P 1'
#
loop_
_entity.id
_entity.type
_entity.pdbx_description
1 polymer ?
#
loop_
_entity_poly.entity_id
_entity_poly.type
_entity_poly.pdbx_seq_one_letter_code
_entity_poly.pdbx_strand_id
1 'polypeptide(L)'
;DLSQVMKVAETIADHMTHPLLIVTKSTVPVGTSYRIRDLVRKRLDKRGLTELSFDVASNPEFLKEGAAINDFMSPDRVVVGVESEEAKELMSKLYRPFMLNNFRVIFMDILSSEMTKYASNAMLATRISFMNDIANLCERVGADVNMVRRGMGSDSRIGRSFLYPGCGYGGSCFPKDIRALISVAEGVGYEMKLLKA
;
A
#
# COMPACT_ATOMS: atom_id res chain seq x y z
N ASP A 1 -0.11 -14.87 -1.68
CA ASP A 1 -1.30 -15.67 -1.33
C ASP A 1 -2.46 -14.72 -1.09
N LEU A 2 -3.61 -14.97 -1.72
CA LEU A 2 -4.87 -14.21 -1.59
C LEU A 2 -5.99 -15.02 -0.94
N SER A 3 -5.73 -16.28 -0.57
CA SER A 3 -6.73 -17.23 -0.07
C SER A 3 -7.57 -16.66 1.08
N GLN A 4 -6.93 -16.02 2.06
CA GLN A 4 -7.59 -15.43 3.22
C GLN A 4 -8.48 -14.24 2.82
N VAL A 5 -8.00 -13.35 1.94
CA VAL A 5 -8.76 -12.18 1.47
C VAL A 5 -10.00 -12.64 0.69
N MET A 6 -9.83 -13.61 -0.20
CA MET A 6 -10.94 -14.14 -0.99
C MET A 6 -11.97 -14.85 -0.11
N LYS A 7 -11.53 -15.63 0.89
CA LYS A 7 -12.44 -16.30 1.83
C LYS A 7 -13.28 -15.31 2.65
N VAL A 8 -12.69 -14.17 3.05
CA VAL A 8 -13.44 -13.10 3.71
C VAL A 8 -14.46 -12.48 2.76
N ALA A 9 -14.08 -12.19 1.51
CA ALA A 9 -15.00 -11.68 0.50
C ALA A 9 -16.18 -12.65 0.22
N GLU A 10 -15.91 -13.96 0.17
CA GLU A 10 -16.96 -14.98 0.08
C GLU A 10 -17.89 -14.94 1.28
N THR A 11 -17.34 -14.85 2.49
CA THR A 11 -18.11 -14.79 3.73
C THR A 11 -19.02 -13.56 3.77
N ILE A 12 -18.51 -12.39 3.36
CA ILE A 12 -19.31 -11.17 3.23
C ILE A 12 -20.44 -11.42 2.22
N ALA A 13 -20.12 -11.94 1.04
CA ALA A 13 -21.10 -12.18 -0.01
C ALA A 13 -22.18 -13.20 0.37
N ASP A 14 -21.86 -14.21 1.19
CA ASP A 14 -22.81 -15.23 1.63
C ASP A 14 -23.80 -14.69 2.69
N HIS A 15 -23.42 -13.65 3.45
CA HIS A 15 -24.24 -13.09 4.55
C HIS A 15 -24.82 -11.70 4.25
N MET A 16 -24.38 -11.03 3.19
CA MET A 16 -24.84 -9.70 2.84
C MET A 16 -26.35 -9.71 2.49
N THR A 17 -27.10 -8.76 3.06
CA THR A 17 -28.56 -8.61 2.89
C THR A 17 -29.00 -7.18 2.58
N HIS A 18 -28.06 -6.24 2.61
CA HIS A 18 -28.27 -4.81 2.41
C HIS A 18 -27.00 -4.22 1.77
N PRO A 19 -27.07 -3.06 1.09
CA PRO A 19 -25.91 -2.48 0.42
C PRO A 19 -24.75 -2.20 1.38
N LEU A 20 -23.52 -2.47 0.91
CA LEU A 20 -22.29 -2.32 1.68
C LEU A 20 -21.19 -1.67 0.82
N LEU A 21 -20.24 -1.00 1.49
CA LEU A 21 -18.93 -0.67 0.93
C LEU A 21 -17.89 -1.64 1.49
N ILE A 22 -17.29 -2.45 0.63
CA ILE A 22 -16.25 -3.41 1.00
C ILE A 22 -14.88 -2.76 0.80
N VAL A 23 -14.18 -2.49 1.89
CA VAL A 23 -12.89 -1.78 1.86
C VAL A 23 -11.72 -2.74 2.07
N THR A 24 -10.87 -2.88 1.06
CA THR A 24 -9.63 -3.66 1.14
C THR A 24 -8.53 -2.80 1.73
N LYS A 25 -8.15 -3.07 2.99
CA LYS A 25 -7.01 -2.44 3.67
C LYS A 25 -5.72 -3.28 3.61
N SER A 26 -5.84 -4.60 3.45
CA SER A 26 -4.70 -5.50 3.30
C SER A 26 -3.85 -5.13 2.08
N THR A 27 -2.52 -5.28 2.18
CA THR A 27 -1.65 -5.20 1.00
C THR A 27 -1.96 -6.36 0.07
N VAL A 28 -2.56 -6.04 -1.07
CA VAL A 28 -3.00 -7.00 -2.09
C VAL A 28 -2.45 -6.58 -3.45
N PRO A 29 -2.13 -7.52 -4.37
CA PRO A 29 -1.72 -7.20 -5.73
C PRO A 29 -2.74 -6.31 -6.45
N VAL A 30 -2.24 -5.50 -7.37
CA VAL A 30 -3.07 -4.59 -8.18
C VAL A 30 -4.15 -5.39 -8.95
N GLY A 31 -5.38 -4.89 -8.91
CA GLY A 31 -6.58 -5.51 -9.45
C GLY A 31 -7.33 -6.43 -8.48
N THR A 32 -6.85 -6.61 -7.24
CA THR A 32 -7.50 -7.53 -6.29
C THR A 32 -8.88 -7.04 -5.87
N SER A 33 -9.09 -5.74 -5.68
CA SER A 33 -10.41 -5.21 -5.34
C SER A 33 -11.45 -5.47 -6.42
N TYR A 34 -11.07 -5.51 -7.70
CA TYR A 34 -11.98 -5.93 -8.78
C TYR A 34 -12.29 -7.43 -8.73
N ARG A 35 -11.31 -8.27 -8.41
CA ARG A 35 -11.55 -9.71 -8.20
C ARG A 35 -12.50 -9.96 -7.04
N ILE A 36 -12.41 -9.15 -5.98
CA ILE A 36 -13.37 -9.16 -4.86
C ILE A 36 -14.76 -8.77 -5.37
N ARG A 37 -14.87 -7.68 -6.14
CA ARG A 37 -16.16 -7.25 -6.73
C ARG A 37 -16.81 -8.36 -7.55
N ASP A 38 -16.06 -8.97 -8.46
CA ASP A 38 -16.58 -10.01 -9.36
C ASP A 38 -16.99 -11.27 -8.57
N LEU A 39 -16.21 -11.65 -7.55
CA LEU A 39 -16.53 -12.76 -6.65
C LEU A 39 -17.83 -12.50 -5.88
N VAL A 40 -17.96 -11.32 -5.25
CA VAL A 40 -19.13 -10.95 -4.45
C VAL A 40 -20.37 -10.90 -5.34
N ARG A 41 -20.28 -10.27 -6.52
CA ARG A 41 -21.39 -10.20 -7.49
C ARG A 41 -21.87 -11.61 -7.88
N LYS A 42 -20.95 -12.47 -8.30
CA LYS A 42 -21.26 -13.87 -8.67
C LYS A 42 -21.95 -14.66 -7.56
N ARG A 43 -21.56 -14.42 -6.30
CA ARG A 43 -22.14 -15.06 -5.11
C ARG A 43 -23.54 -14.55 -4.81
N LEU A 44 -23.75 -13.24 -4.88
CA LEU A 44 -25.06 -12.63 -4.70
C LEU A 44 -26.05 -13.07 -5.80
N ASP A 45 -25.60 -13.20 -7.04
CA ASP A 45 -26.43 -13.67 -8.15
C ASP A 45 -26.89 -15.12 -7.92
N LYS A 46 -26.00 -15.99 -7.41
CA LYS A 46 -26.35 -17.36 -7.00
C LYS A 46 -27.38 -17.41 -5.86
N ARG A 47 -27.43 -16.37 -5.03
CA ARG A 47 -28.42 -16.22 -3.95
C ARG A 47 -29.71 -15.57 -4.42
N GLY A 48 -29.85 -15.23 -5.70
CA GLY A 48 -31.01 -14.54 -6.26
C GLY A 48 -31.10 -13.05 -5.89
N LEU A 49 -30.00 -12.44 -5.44
CA LEU A 49 -29.92 -11.05 -4.99
C LEU A 49 -29.28 -10.15 -6.06
N THR A 50 -29.73 -10.22 -7.30
CA THR A 50 -29.14 -9.50 -8.46
C THR A 50 -29.19 -7.98 -8.31
N GLU A 51 -30.29 -7.48 -7.73
CA GLU A 51 -30.53 -6.04 -7.53
C GLU A 51 -29.80 -5.47 -6.31
N LEU A 52 -29.19 -6.32 -5.47
CA LEU A 52 -28.48 -5.86 -4.29
C LEU A 52 -27.16 -5.21 -4.69
N SER A 53 -27.08 -3.89 -4.59
CA SER A 53 -25.90 -3.10 -4.91
C SER A 53 -24.85 -3.14 -3.80
N PHE A 54 -23.59 -2.95 -4.18
CA PHE A 54 -22.46 -2.77 -3.28
C PHE A 54 -21.31 -2.11 -4.03
N ASP A 55 -20.39 -1.52 -3.27
CA ASP A 55 -19.15 -0.95 -3.80
C ASP A 55 -17.93 -1.65 -3.22
N VAL A 56 -16.81 -1.53 -3.92
CA VAL A 56 -15.48 -1.91 -3.42
C VAL A 56 -14.59 -0.67 -3.37
N ALA A 57 -13.69 -0.64 -2.39
CA ALA A 57 -12.67 0.40 -2.28
C ALA A 57 -11.32 -0.20 -1.85
N SER A 58 -10.24 0.48 -2.21
CA SER A 58 -8.89 0.18 -1.73
C SER A 58 -8.44 1.27 -0.77
N ASN A 59 -8.05 0.91 0.45
CA ASN A 59 -7.57 1.87 1.45
C ASN A 59 -6.34 1.30 2.18
N PRO A 60 -5.19 1.28 1.49
CA PRO A 60 -3.97 0.68 2.03
C PRO A 60 -3.53 1.36 3.33
N GLU A 61 -2.85 0.60 4.18
CA GLU A 61 -2.25 1.10 5.41
C GLU A 61 -0.80 1.57 5.17
N PHE A 62 -0.29 2.49 5.98
CA PHE A 62 1.12 2.94 5.96
C PHE A 62 1.72 2.99 7.37
N LEU A 63 1.30 2.07 8.23
CA LEU A 63 1.67 2.02 9.64
C LEU A 63 3.04 1.34 9.79
N LYS A 64 3.83 1.78 10.76
CA LYS A 64 5.06 1.10 11.17
C LYS A 64 4.78 0.22 12.38
N GLU A 65 5.35 -0.99 12.38
CA GLU A 65 5.39 -1.83 13.58
C GLU A 65 6.07 -1.05 14.72
N GLY A 66 5.46 -1.06 15.92
CA GLY A 66 5.91 -0.30 17.09
C GLY A 66 5.42 1.15 17.19
N ALA A 67 4.79 1.70 16.14
CA ALA A 67 4.21 3.06 16.15
C ALA A 67 2.77 3.13 15.61
N ALA A 68 2.12 1.97 15.42
CA ALA A 68 0.88 1.83 14.67
C ALA A 68 -0.28 2.71 15.17
N ILE A 69 -0.44 2.90 16.49
CA ILE A 69 -1.51 3.75 17.05
C ILE A 69 -1.30 5.20 16.61
N ASN A 70 -0.09 5.75 16.81
CA ASN A 70 0.21 7.13 16.45
C ASN A 70 0.14 7.34 14.94
N ASP A 71 0.69 6.41 14.15
CA ASP A 71 0.63 6.47 12.69
C ASP A 71 -0.82 6.41 12.17
N PHE A 72 -1.72 5.67 12.85
CA PHE A 72 -3.14 5.61 12.47
C PHE A 72 -3.92 6.86 12.87
N MET A 73 -3.68 7.37 14.09
CA MET A 73 -4.40 8.53 14.63
C MET A 73 -3.90 9.85 14.06
N SER A 74 -2.69 9.91 13.53
CA SER A 74 -2.09 11.12 12.95
C SER A 74 -1.26 10.79 11.70
N PRO A 75 -1.90 10.25 10.65
CA PRO A 75 -1.20 9.82 9.46
C PRO A 75 -0.66 11.01 8.67
N ASP A 76 0.45 10.83 7.95
CA ASP A 76 0.95 11.82 6.98
C ASP A 76 -0.10 12.10 5.89
N ARG A 77 -0.78 11.04 5.45
CA ARG A 77 -1.87 11.02 4.47
C ARG A 77 -2.66 9.73 4.56
N VAL A 78 -3.89 9.73 4.06
CA VAL A 78 -4.70 8.52 3.85
C VAL A 78 -4.97 8.37 2.36
N VAL A 79 -4.66 7.22 1.79
CA VAL A 79 -4.90 6.92 0.37
C VAL A 79 -6.19 6.12 0.24
N VAL A 80 -7.09 6.55 -0.64
CA VAL A 80 -8.38 5.88 -0.88
C VAL A 80 -8.62 5.76 -2.38
N GLY A 81 -8.75 4.52 -2.84
CA GLY A 81 -9.16 4.16 -4.19
C GLY A 81 -10.66 3.83 -4.20
N VAL A 82 -11.44 4.53 -5.01
CA VAL A 82 -12.90 4.40 -5.13
C VAL A 82 -13.34 4.61 -6.58
N GLU A 83 -14.49 4.07 -6.96
CA GLU A 83 -15.08 4.24 -8.31
C GLU A 83 -16.45 4.92 -8.31
N SER A 84 -17.11 5.04 -7.15
CA SER A 84 -18.40 5.71 -7.00
C SER A 84 -18.27 6.96 -6.13
N GLU A 85 -19.11 7.96 -6.38
CA GLU A 85 -19.14 9.17 -5.54
C GLU A 85 -19.72 8.83 -4.17
N GLU A 86 -20.66 7.88 -4.09
CA GLU A 86 -21.23 7.36 -2.85
C GLU A 86 -20.15 6.75 -1.93
N ALA A 87 -19.25 5.93 -2.48
CA ALA A 87 -18.13 5.38 -1.73
C ALA A 87 -17.15 6.48 -1.27
N LYS A 88 -16.87 7.47 -2.13
CA LYS A 88 -16.03 8.62 -1.81
C LYS A 88 -16.62 9.46 -0.68
N GLU A 89 -17.92 9.73 -0.71
CA GLU A 89 -18.62 10.43 0.36
C GLU A 89 -18.59 9.65 1.67
N LEU A 90 -18.85 8.34 1.63
CA LEU A 90 -18.85 7.49 2.82
C LEU A 90 -17.45 7.44 3.46
N MET A 91 -16.41 7.27 2.65
CA MET A 91 -15.02 7.30 3.12
C MET A 91 -14.61 8.67 3.65
N SER A 92 -15.11 9.75 3.05
CA SER A 92 -14.90 11.11 3.56
C SER A 92 -15.55 11.30 4.93
N LYS A 93 -16.79 10.85 5.11
CA LYS A 93 -17.52 10.88 6.40
C LYS A 93 -16.78 10.07 7.47
N LEU A 94 -16.27 8.89 7.11
CA LEU A 94 -15.49 8.02 8.00
C LEU A 94 -14.20 8.70 8.51
N TYR A 95 -13.44 9.34 7.63
CA TYR A 95 -12.13 9.90 7.98
C TYR A 95 -12.17 11.32 8.55
N ARG A 96 -13.24 12.08 8.30
CA ARG A 96 -13.37 13.47 8.75
C ARG A 96 -13.09 13.69 10.25
N PRO A 97 -13.55 12.84 11.19
CA PRO A 97 -13.27 13.02 12.61
C PRO A 97 -11.79 12.92 12.98
N PHE A 98 -10.99 12.19 12.20
CA PHE A 98 -9.56 12.01 12.44
C PHE A 98 -8.70 13.11 11.80
N MET A 99 -9.30 14.02 11.03
CA MET A 99 -8.59 14.98 10.18
C MET A 99 -9.14 16.41 10.29
N LEU A 100 -9.48 16.85 11.51
CA LEU A 100 -10.13 18.15 11.76
C LEU A 100 -9.31 19.36 11.28
N ASN A 101 -7.98 19.31 11.38
CA ASN A 101 -7.11 20.44 11.07
C ASN A 101 -6.58 20.45 9.63
N ASN A 102 -6.59 19.30 8.94
CA ASN A 102 -6.16 19.17 7.56
C ASN A 102 -6.69 17.86 6.96
N PHE A 103 -7.60 17.96 5.99
CA PHE A 103 -8.18 16.80 5.32
C PHE A 103 -7.18 16.21 4.31
N ARG A 104 -6.32 15.31 4.80
CA ARG A 104 -5.20 14.68 4.09
C ARG A 104 -5.57 13.36 3.42
N VAL A 105 -6.82 13.24 2.95
CA VAL A 105 -7.28 12.08 2.19
C VAL A 105 -7.01 12.32 0.71
N ILE A 106 -6.28 11.40 0.08
CA ILE A 106 -5.98 11.42 -1.35
C ILE A 106 -6.89 10.39 -2.01
N PHE A 107 -7.92 10.88 -2.70
CA PHE A 107 -8.80 10.05 -3.51
C PHE A 107 -8.20 9.81 -4.90
N MET A 108 -8.28 8.58 -5.37
CA MET A 108 -7.80 8.12 -6.68
C MET A 108 -8.60 6.90 -7.15
N ASP A 109 -8.26 6.32 -8.30
CA ASP A 109 -8.82 5.03 -8.73
C ASP A 109 -8.24 3.88 -7.90
N ILE A 110 -8.93 2.75 -7.92
CA ILE A 110 -8.60 1.56 -7.13
C ILE A 110 -7.20 1.01 -7.46
N LEU A 111 -6.85 0.92 -8.75
CA LEU A 111 -5.58 0.35 -9.17
C LEU A 111 -4.41 1.23 -8.73
N SER A 112 -4.56 2.55 -8.87
CA SER A 112 -3.57 3.53 -8.38
C SER A 112 -3.38 3.45 -6.87
N SER A 113 -4.47 3.25 -6.10
CA SER A 113 -4.39 3.09 -4.63
C SER A 113 -3.62 1.84 -4.24
N GLU A 114 -3.95 0.68 -4.86
CA GLU A 114 -3.24 -0.58 -4.62
C GLU A 114 -1.75 -0.48 -5.01
N MET A 115 -1.44 0.13 -6.17
CA MET A 115 -0.07 0.34 -6.61
C MET A 115 0.72 1.26 -5.69
N THR A 116 0.08 2.32 -5.16
CA THR A 116 0.73 3.30 -4.27
C THR A 116 1.35 2.63 -3.04
N LYS A 117 0.72 1.59 -2.49
CA LYS A 117 1.27 0.83 -1.36
C LYS A 117 2.58 0.13 -1.73
N TYR A 118 2.60 -0.58 -2.85
CA TYR A 118 3.80 -1.27 -3.33
C TYR A 118 4.90 -0.31 -3.70
N ALA A 119 4.59 0.74 -4.47
CA ALA A 119 5.55 1.75 -4.89
C ALA A 119 6.18 2.46 -3.69
N SER A 120 5.39 2.78 -2.66
CA SER A 120 5.89 3.41 -1.42
C SER A 120 6.89 2.49 -0.71
N ASN A 121 6.52 1.22 -0.48
CA ASN A 121 7.40 0.27 0.22
C ASN A 121 8.66 -0.05 -0.61
N ALA A 122 8.53 -0.17 -1.93
CA ALA A 122 9.65 -0.38 -2.84
C ALA A 122 10.63 0.80 -2.83
N MET A 123 10.14 2.04 -2.82
CA MET A 123 10.98 3.24 -2.73
C MET A 123 11.76 3.28 -1.40
N LEU A 124 11.10 3.00 -0.28
CA LEU A 124 11.77 2.97 1.04
C LEU A 124 12.87 1.91 1.10
N ALA A 125 12.60 0.71 0.59
CA ALA A 125 13.59 -0.36 0.51
C ALA A 125 14.76 0.00 -0.43
N THR A 126 14.46 0.60 -1.59
CA THR A 126 15.48 1.04 -2.55
C THR A 126 16.43 2.06 -1.91
N ARG A 127 15.92 3.01 -1.11
CA ARG A 127 16.77 3.98 -0.42
C ARG A 127 17.74 3.32 0.57
N ILE A 128 17.29 2.27 1.26
CA ILE A 128 18.13 1.50 2.18
C ILE A 128 19.20 0.74 1.40
N SER A 129 18.80 -0.03 0.37
CA SER A 129 19.75 -0.79 -0.47
C SER A 129 20.78 0.12 -1.12
N PHE A 130 20.34 1.26 -1.68
CA PHE A 130 21.22 2.26 -2.26
C PHE A 130 22.24 2.77 -1.24
N MET A 131 21.81 3.14 -0.03
CA MET A 131 22.73 3.62 1.01
C MET A 131 23.69 2.54 1.52
N ASN A 132 23.26 1.27 1.55
CA ASN A 132 24.16 0.16 1.90
C ASN A 132 25.27 0.00 0.85
N ASP A 133 24.95 0.13 -0.43
CA ASP A 133 25.96 0.03 -1.49
C ASP A 133 26.95 1.20 -1.43
N ILE A 134 26.45 2.42 -1.19
CA ILE A 134 27.30 3.59 -0.92
C ILE A 134 28.18 3.38 0.32
N ALA A 135 27.67 2.77 1.39
CA ALA A 135 28.46 2.47 2.59
C ALA A 135 29.61 1.51 2.29
N ASN A 136 29.34 0.43 1.55
CA ASN A 136 30.34 -0.56 1.14
C ASN A 136 31.44 0.08 0.27
N LEU A 137 31.08 1.04 -0.58
CA LEU A 137 32.06 1.81 -1.35
C LEU A 137 32.87 2.76 -0.46
N CYS A 138 32.21 3.47 0.47
CA CYS A 138 32.85 4.37 1.43
C CYS A 138 33.97 3.67 2.21
N GLU A 139 33.75 2.43 2.66
CA GLU A 139 34.77 1.63 3.36
C GLU A 139 36.03 1.39 2.51
N ARG A 140 35.88 1.21 1.19
CA ARG A 140 36.99 0.93 0.27
C ARG A 140 37.77 2.18 -0.10
N VAL A 141 37.11 3.33 -0.16
CA VAL A 141 37.72 4.60 -0.57
C VAL A 141 38.12 5.50 0.62
N GLY A 142 37.83 5.07 1.85
CA GLY A 142 38.16 5.83 3.06
C GLY A 142 37.23 7.02 3.35
N ALA A 143 35.98 6.99 2.87
CA ALA A 143 34.99 8.03 3.12
C ALA A 143 34.09 7.70 4.33
N ASP A 144 33.53 8.72 4.99
CA ASP A 144 32.54 8.54 6.06
C ASP A 144 31.11 8.60 5.49
N VAL A 145 30.42 7.45 5.48
CA VAL A 145 29.03 7.35 4.99
C VAL A 145 28.05 8.22 5.77
N ASN A 146 28.31 8.55 7.04
CA ASN A 146 27.47 9.45 7.82
C ASN A 146 27.60 10.91 7.37
N MET A 147 28.78 11.31 6.89
CA MET A 147 28.98 12.61 6.25
C MET A 147 28.26 12.64 4.89
N VAL A 148 28.40 11.58 4.08
CA VAL A 148 27.72 11.45 2.78
C VAL A 148 26.20 11.53 2.95
N ARG A 149 25.63 10.74 3.87
CA ARG A 149 24.21 10.76 4.21
C ARG A 149 23.72 12.15 4.61
N ARG A 150 24.47 12.89 5.44
CA ARG A 150 24.14 14.25 5.85
C ARG A 150 24.16 15.22 4.67
N GLY A 151 25.18 15.13 3.82
CA GLY A 151 25.30 15.93 2.60
C GLY A 151 24.12 15.70 1.66
N MET A 152 23.90 14.44 1.25
CA MET A 152 22.82 14.08 0.33
C MET A 152 21.43 14.39 0.89
N GLY A 153 21.16 13.99 2.13
CA GLY A 153 19.84 14.18 2.75
C GLY A 153 19.50 15.64 3.07
N SER A 154 20.45 16.56 2.96
CA SER A 154 20.19 17.99 3.09
C SER A 154 19.47 18.58 1.87
N ASP A 155 19.57 17.92 0.72
CA ASP A 155 18.79 18.24 -0.47
C ASP A 155 17.32 17.85 -0.25
N SER A 156 16.42 18.82 -0.33
CA SER A 156 14.99 18.64 -0.09
C SER A 156 14.32 17.69 -1.08
N ARG A 157 14.91 17.47 -2.26
CA ARG A 157 14.43 16.50 -3.26
C ARG A 157 14.70 15.06 -2.83
N ILE A 158 15.72 14.84 -1.99
CA ILE A 158 16.10 13.52 -1.46
C ILE A 158 15.50 13.30 -0.08
N GLY A 159 15.59 14.29 0.81
CA GLY A 159 15.13 14.22 2.19
C GLY A 159 16.03 13.34 3.09
N ARG A 160 15.87 13.49 4.41
CA ARG A 160 16.76 12.89 5.43
C ARG A 160 16.38 11.48 5.87
N SER A 161 15.12 11.09 5.67
CA SER A 161 14.55 9.84 6.19
C SER A 161 14.96 8.63 5.37
N PHE A 162 15.04 7.45 5.98
CA PHE A 162 15.33 6.17 5.30
C PHE A 162 16.66 6.17 4.50
N LEU A 163 17.69 6.86 5.01
CA LEU A 163 19.04 6.85 4.43
C LEU A 163 20.11 6.25 5.35
N TYR A 164 19.70 5.47 6.35
CA TYR A 164 20.63 4.86 7.30
C TYR A 164 21.12 3.52 6.74
N PRO A 165 22.43 3.40 6.39
CA PRO A 165 22.98 2.11 6.01
C PRO A 165 23.10 1.19 7.24
N GLY A 166 23.20 -0.12 7.00
CA GLY A 166 23.34 -1.13 8.04
C GLY A 166 23.36 -2.55 7.47
N CYS A 167 22.93 -3.53 8.25
CA CYS A 167 22.91 -4.96 7.85
C CYS A 167 21.76 -5.34 6.89
N GLY A 168 21.18 -4.37 6.19
CA GLY A 168 20.00 -4.56 5.33
C GLY A 168 18.67 -4.23 6.01
N TYR A 169 17.58 -4.42 5.28
CA TYR A 169 16.22 -4.29 5.80
C TYR A 169 15.59 -5.66 6.08
N GLY A 170 14.69 -5.71 7.06
CA GLY A 170 13.94 -6.91 7.44
C GLY A 170 12.46 -6.63 7.63
N GLY A 171 11.83 -7.41 8.51
CA GLY A 171 10.41 -7.28 8.85
C GLY A 171 9.47 -8.00 7.90
N SER A 172 8.18 -8.00 8.26
CA SER A 172 7.12 -8.72 7.55
C SER A 172 6.74 -8.07 6.22
N CYS A 173 6.92 -6.74 6.10
CA CYS A 173 6.43 -5.94 4.96
C CYS A 173 7.38 -5.90 3.77
N PHE A 174 8.59 -5.32 3.90
CA PHE A 174 9.44 -5.02 2.73
C PHE A 174 9.81 -6.26 1.89
N PRO A 175 10.37 -7.35 2.46
CA PRO A 175 10.75 -8.50 1.64
C PRO A 175 9.56 -9.14 0.92
N LYS A 176 8.38 -9.17 1.56
CA LYS A 176 7.16 -9.74 0.98
C LYS A 176 6.63 -8.85 -0.14
N ASP A 177 6.52 -7.55 0.10
CA ASP A 177 5.88 -6.62 -0.82
C ASP A 177 6.74 -6.39 -2.07
N ILE A 178 8.07 -6.34 -1.94
CA ILE A 178 8.99 -6.23 -3.08
C ILE A 178 8.89 -7.47 -3.98
N ARG A 179 8.94 -8.67 -3.38
CA ARG A 179 8.77 -9.92 -4.14
C ARG A 179 7.42 -9.99 -4.84
N ALA A 180 6.36 -9.57 -4.16
CA ALA A 180 5.03 -9.53 -4.76
C ALA A 180 4.98 -8.54 -5.95
N LEU A 181 5.56 -7.34 -5.82
CA LEU A 181 5.61 -6.36 -6.91
C LEU A 181 6.42 -6.87 -8.11
N ILE A 182 7.57 -7.52 -7.87
CA ILE A 182 8.37 -8.15 -8.94
C ILE A 182 7.54 -9.22 -9.66
N SER A 183 6.86 -10.08 -8.91
CA SER A 183 6.01 -11.13 -9.49
C SER A 183 4.84 -10.57 -10.30
N VAL A 184 4.23 -9.47 -9.85
CA VAL A 184 3.18 -8.76 -10.61
C VAL A 184 3.74 -8.22 -11.93
N ALA A 185 4.92 -7.59 -11.90
CA ALA A 185 5.57 -7.06 -13.09
C ALA A 185 5.92 -8.18 -14.10
N GLU A 186 6.49 -9.29 -13.63
CA GLU A 186 6.80 -10.45 -14.48
C GLU A 186 5.53 -11.05 -15.09
N GLY A 187 4.43 -11.09 -14.36
CA GLY A 187 3.13 -11.56 -14.85
C GLY A 187 2.55 -10.74 -16.00
N VAL A 188 3.00 -9.49 -16.20
CA VAL A 188 2.64 -8.64 -17.33
C VAL A 188 3.79 -8.46 -18.34
N GLY A 189 4.84 -9.28 -18.23
CA GLY A 189 5.98 -9.24 -19.15
C GLY A 189 6.94 -8.05 -18.94
N TYR A 190 6.95 -7.45 -17.75
CA TYR A 190 7.84 -6.34 -17.41
C TYR A 190 8.88 -6.74 -16.35
N GLU A 191 10.13 -6.30 -16.52
CA GLU A 191 11.20 -6.58 -15.57
C GLU A 191 11.54 -5.36 -14.70
N MET A 192 11.32 -5.49 -13.38
CA MET A 192 11.70 -4.50 -12.37
C MET A 192 13.20 -4.56 -12.04
N LYS A 193 14.06 -4.17 -12.98
CA LYS A 193 15.54 -4.24 -12.84
C LYS A 193 16.06 -3.64 -11.53
N LEU A 194 15.57 -2.46 -11.16
CA LEU A 194 15.98 -1.76 -9.94
C LEU A 194 15.64 -2.54 -8.66
N LEU A 195 14.53 -3.26 -8.62
CA LEU A 195 14.12 -4.02 -7.43
C LEU A 195 14.76 -5.42 -7.35
N LYS A 196 15.33 -5.89 -8.47
CA LYS A 196 16.07 -7.16 -8.54
C LYS A 196 17.56 -7.01 -8.24
N ALA A 197 18.12 -5.81 -8.43
CA ALA A 197 19.51 -5.48 -8.12
C ALA A 197 19.76 -5.54 -6.61
#